data_AF-A0A9E3K653-F1
#
_entry.id   AF-A0A9E3K653-F1
#
_cell.length_a   1.000
_cell.length_b   1.000
_cell.length_c   1.000
_cell.angle_alpha   90.00
_cell.angle_beta   90.00
_cell.angle_gamma   90.00
#
_symmetry.space_group_name_H-M   'P 1'
#
loop_
_entity.id
_entity.type
_entity.pdbx_description
1 polymer ?
#
loop_
_entity_poly.entity_id
_entity_poly.type
_entity_poly.pdbx_seq_one_letter_code
_entity_poly.pdbx_strand_id
1 'polypeptide(L)'
;ALPILAFLGAMAALYGGGLVAWLYGGVDPEAFLLRLRDAISIDHFIVGIIKAPVMAAVIGIVACVEGLAVQGSAESLGQHTTSSVVKGIFFVIVMDGVFAIFFASIGM
;
A
#
# COMPACT_ATOMS: atom_id res chain seq x y z
N ALA A 1 -0.59 6.37 11.14
CA ALA A 1 0.09 5.06 11.20
C ALA A 1 0.50 4.52 9.83
N LEU A 2 -0.36 4.61 8.80
CA LEU A 2 -0.09 4.03 7.47
C LEU A 2 1.25 4.42 6.80
N PRO A 3 1.76 5.67 6.87
CA PRO A 3 3.02 6.01 6.20
C PRO A 3 4.24 5.25 6.77
N ILE A 4 4.28 5.05 8.09
CA ILE A 4 5.35 4.31 8.75
C ILE A 4 5.27 2.83 8.40
N LEU A 5 4.05 2.27 8.35
CA LEU A 5 3.81 0.88 7.92
C LEU A 5 4.20 0.67 6.46
N ALA A 6 3.91 1.63 5.57
CA ALA A 6 4.30 1.57 4.16
C ALA A 6 5.84 1.56 4.01
N PHE A 7 6.54 2.38 4.78
CA PHE A 7 8.00 2.40 4.80
C PHE A 7 8.58 1.07 5.28
N LEU A 8 8.10 0.55 6.42
CA LEU A 8 8.56 -0.74 6.95
C LEU A 8 8.26 -1.90 5.99
N GLY A 9 7.09 -1.86 5.33
CA GLY A 9 6.71 -2.83 4.30
C GLY A 9 7.65 -2.80 3.09
N ALA A 10 8.02 -1.60 2.63
CA ALA A 10 8.98 -1.45 1.54
C ALA A 10 10.36 -2.00 1.93
N MET A 11 10.85 -1.73 3.15
CA MET A 11 12.12 -2.28 3.62
C MET A 11 12.08 -3.81 3.74
N ALA A 12 10.99 -4.37 4.27
CA ALA A 12 10.80 -5.80 4.35
C ALA A 12 10.74 -6.46 2.96
N ALA A 13 10.07 -5.82 2.00
CA ALA A 13 9.97 -6.29 0.62
C ALA A 13 11.33 -6.26 -0.10
N LEU A 14 12.12 -5.19 0.07
CA LEU A 14 13.46 -5.10 -0.51
C LEU A 14 14.41 -6.16 0.08
N TYR A 15 14.36 -6.37 1.39
CA TYR A 15 15.16 -7.40 2.04
C TYR A 15 14.77 -8.81 1.59
N GLY A 16 13.46 -9.12 1.58
CA GLY A 16 12.96 -10.41 1.11
C GLY A 16 13.27 -10.66 -0.37
N GLY A 17 13.09 -9.65 -1.22
CA GLY A 17 13.41 -9.71 -2.65
C GLY A 17 14.91 -9.94 -2.89
N GLY A 18 15.77 -9.26 -2.14
CA GLY A 18 17.22 -9.47 -2.20
C GLY A 18 17.64 -10.87 -1.75
N LEU A 19 17.03 -11.40 -0.67
CA LEU A 19 17.30 -12.74 -0.18
C LEU A 19 16.92 -13.81 -1.22
N VAL A 20 15.75 -13.68 -1.85
CA VAL A 20 15.30 -14.61 -2.90
C VAL A 20 16.17 -14.49 -4.15
N ALA A 21 16.51 -13.27 -4.58
CA ALA A 21 17.38 -13.04 -5.73
C ALA A 21 18.77 -13.65 -5.53
N TRP A 22 19.29 -13.62 -4.29
CA TRP A 22 20.56 -14.25 -3.95
C TRP A 22 20.46 -15.78 -3.90
N LEU A 23 19.53 -16.33 -3.13
CA LEU A 23 19.44 -17.78 -2.87
C LEU A 23 18.93 -18.59 -4.07
N TYR A 24 17.95 -18.06 -4.81
CA TYR A 24 17.34 -18.73 -5.96
C TYR A 24 17.82 -18.18 -7.30
N GLY A 25 18.08 -16.87 -7.38
CA GLY A 25 18.47 -16.20 -8.62
C GLY A 25 19.97 -16.22 -8.90
N GLY A 26 20.82 -16.58 -7.92
CA GLY A 26 22.27 -16.53 -8.06
C GLY A 26 22.84 -15.12 -8.26
N VAL A 27 22.08 -14.09 -7.90
CA VAL A 27 22.50 -12.69 -8.03
C VAL A 27 23.30 -12.30 -6.80
N ASP A 28 24.53 -11.82 -6.99
CA ASP A 28 25.34 -11.32 -5.87
C ASP A 28 24.66 -10.13 -5.17
N PRO A 29 24.69 -10.06 -3.83
CA PRO A 29 24.06 -8.96 -3.08
C PRO A 29 24.54 -7.57 -3.49
N GLU A 30 25.82 -7.45 -3.89
CA GLU A 30 26.40 -6.21 -4.39
C GLU A 30 25.79 -5.78 -5.73
N ALA A 31 25.59 -6.74 -6.65
CA ALA A 31 24.93 -6.47 -7.93
C ALA A 31 23.45 -6.09 -7.76
N PHE A 32 22.76 -6.70 -6.78
CA PHE A 32 21.39 -6.32 -6.42
C PHE A 32 21.32 -4.87 -5.91
N LEU A 33 22.22 -4.49 -4.99
CA LEU A 33 22.26 -3.13 -4.44
C LEU A 33 22.59 -2.07 -5.50
N LEU A 34 23.48 -2.38 -6.44
CA LEU A 34 23.83 -1.47 -7.54
C LEU A 34 22.60 -1.21 -8.42
N ARG A 35 21.90 -2.28 -8.83
CA ARG A 35 20.68 -2.19 -9.63
C ARG A 35 19.55 -1.48 -8.90
N LEU A 36 19.44 -1.72 -7.59
CA LEU A 36 18.46 -1.06 -6.75
C LEU A 36 18.69 0.46 -6.69
N ARG A 37 19.95 0.89 -6.57
CA ARG A 37 20.32 2.30 -6.56
C ARG A 37 20.02 2.98 -7.89
N ASP A 38 20.25 2.30 -9.01
CA ASP A 38 19.96 2.84 -10.35
C ASP A 38 18.45 2.87 -10.64
N ALA A 39 17.68 1.92 -10.08
CA ALA A 39 16.24 1.83 -10.30
C ALA A 39 15.40 2.73 -9.38
N ILE A 40 15.87 3.00 -8.15
CA ILE A 40 15.13 3.82 -7.18
C ILE A 40 15.54 5.29 -7.30
N SER A 41 14.69 6.08 -7.94
CA SER A 41 14.72 7.54 -7.84
C SER A 41 13.95 8.04 -6.62
N ILE A 42 14.31 9.25 -6.14
CA ILE A 42 13.65 9.93 -5.01
C ILE A 42 12.14 10.09 -5.26
N ASP A 43 11.73 10.22 -6.53
CA ASP A 43 10.34 10.37 -6.94
C ASP A 43 9.47 9.17 -6.51
N HIS A 44 9.97 7.93 -6.62
CA HIS A 44 9.24 6.74 -6.17
C HIS A 44 8.95 6.77 -4.66
N PHE A 45 9.88 7.32 -3.87
CA PHE A 45 9.72 7.46 -2.44
C PHE A 45 8.69 8.55 -2.09
N ILE A 46 8.77 9.71 -2.76
CA ILE A 46 7.84 10.83 -2.54
C ILE A 46 6.41 10.42 -2.93
N VAL A 47 6.25 9.75 -4.07
CA VAL A 47 4.95 9.22 -4.54
C VAL A 47 4.35 8.27 -3.52
N GLY A 48 5.14 7.32 -2.99
CA GLY A 48 4.69 6.37 -1.97
C GLY A 48 4.26 7.05 -0.67
N ILE A 49 5.03 8.04 -0.20
CA ILE A 49 4.70 8.78 1.02
C ILE A 49 3.46 9.66 0.86
N ILE A 50 3.24 10.28 -0.29
CA ILE A 50 2.05 11.11 -0.56
C ILE A 50 0.79 10.24 -0.69
N LYS A 51 0.90 9.06 -1.29
CA LYS A 51 -0.23 8.14 -1.49
C LYS A 51 -0.73 7.54 -0.18
N ALA A 52 0.18 7.21 0.74
CA ALA A 52 -0.14 6.59 2.02
C ALA A 52 -1.17 7.34 2.91
N PRO A 53 -1.08 8.66 3.15
CA PRO A 53 -2.07 9.40 3.95
C PRO A 53 -3.43 9.51 3.24
N VAL A 54 -3.46 9.62 1.91
CA VAL A 54 -4.72 9.66 1.15
C VAL A 54 -5.46 8.32 1.29
N MET A 55 -4.75 7.21 1.12
CA MET A 55 -5.27 5.86 1.35
C MET A 55 -5.79 5.70 2.78
N ALA A 56 -5.03 6.20 3.77
CA ALA A 56 -5.42 6.13 5.18
C ALA A 56 -6.72 6.88 5.46
N ALA A 57 -6.89 8.07 4.87
CA ALA A 57 -8.11 8.86 5.02
C ALA A 57 -9.33 8.12 4.44
N VAL A 58 -9.19 7.54 3.25
CA VAL A 58 -10.27 6.77 2.61
C VAL A 58 -10.69 5.56 3.46
N ILE A 59 -9.72 4.76 3.92
CA ILE A 59 -10.00 3.60 4.79
C ILE A 59 -10.67 4.05 6.09
N GLY A 60 -10.17 5.12 6.71
CA GLY A 60 -10.73 5.67 7.95
C GLY A 60 -12.18 6.12 7.77
N ILE A 61 -12.49 6.82 6.68
CA ILE A 61 -13.85 7.28 6.38
C ILE A 61 -14.79 6.09 6.17
N VAL A 62 -14.39 5.10 5.35
CA VAL A 62 -15.20 3.90 5.11
C VAL A 62 -15.47 3.14 6.41
N ALA A 63 -14.44 2.99 7.25
CA ALA A 63 -14.57 2.34 8.55
C ALA A 63 -15.51 3.09 9.50
N CYS A 64 -15.41 4.43 9.56
CA CYS A 64 -16.30 5.24 10.38
C CYS A 64 -17.76 5.19 9.88
N VAL A 65 -17.99 5.23 8.57
CA VAL A 65 -19.33 5.18 7.99
C VAL A 65 -20.01 3.85 8.28
N GLU A 66 -19.33 2.73 8.07
CA GLU A 66 -19.90 1.41 8.35
C GLU A 66 -20.02 1.15 9.85
N GLY A 67 -19.09 1.67 10.67
CA GLY A 67 -19.17 1.57 12.13
C GLY A 67 -20.35 2.33 12.72
N LEU A 68 -20.69 3.50 12.17
CA LEU A 68 -21.86 4.28 12.58
C LEU A 68 -23.20 3.70 12.09
N ALA A 69 -23.16 2.85 11.05
CA ALA A 69 -24.35 2.20 10.49
C ALA A 69 -24.79 0.94 11.26
N VAL A 70 -23.99 0.46 12.21
CA VAL A 70 -24.28 -0.74 13.01
C VAL A 70 -25.56 -0.54 13.81
N GLN A 71 -26.53 -1.43 13.58
CA GLN A 71 -27.72 -1.56 14.41
C GLN A 71 -27.38 -2.50 15.57
N GLY A 72 -27.96 -2.29 16.76
CA GLY A 72 -27.50 -2.87 18.05
C GLY A 72 -27.48 -4.40 18.22
N SER A 73 -27.49 -5.19 17.15
CA SER A 73 -27.30 -6.64 17.14
C SER A 73 -25.88 -7.04 16.71
N ALA A 74 -25.39 -8.15 17.27
CA ALA A 74 -24.10 -8.73 16.86
C ALA A 74 -24.08 -9.18 15.39
N GLU A 75 -25.24 -9.54 14.84
CA GLU A 75 -25.37 -9.92 13.42
C GLU A 75 -25.21 -8.70 12.49
N SER A 76 -25.80 -7.56 12.84
CA SER A 76 -25.59 -6.30 12.10
C SER A 76 -24.13 -5.85 12.18
N LEU A 77 -23.48 -5.98 13.35
CA LEU A 77 -22.05 -5.68 13.50
C LEU A 77 -21.18 -6.52 12.55
N GLY A 78 -21.44 -7.83 12.45
CA GLY A 78 -20.69 -8.72 11.54
C GLY A 78 -20.89 -8.36 10.06
N GLN A 79 -22.13 -8.02 9.66
CA GLN A 79 -22.45 -7.60 8.31
C GLN A 79 -21.75 -6.28 7.93
N HIS A 80 -21.80 -5.27 8.79
CA HIS A 80 -21.15 -3.98 8.55
C HIS A 80 -19.62 -4.07 8.60
N THR A 81 -19.06 -4.93 9.46
CA THR A 81 -17.61 -5.16 9.50
C THR A 81 -17.11 -5.78 8.18
N THR A 82 -17.84 -6.77 7.65
CA THR A 82 -17.48 -7.40 6.36
C THR A 82 -17.65 -6.43 5.20
N SER A 83 -18.76 -5.68 5.18
CA SER A 83 -19.03 -4.60 4.22
C SER A 83 -17.91 -3.54 4.23
N SER A 84 -17.47 -3.13 5.41
CA SER A 84 -16.37 -2.17 5.62
C SER A 84 -15.06 -2.64 4.99
N VAL A 85 -14.68 -3.91 5.20
CA VAL A 85 -13.45 -4.47 4.63
C VAL A 85 -13.54 -4.51 3.09
N VAL A 86 -14.65 -5.00 2.53
CA VAL A 86 -14.82 -5.10 1.08
C VAL A 86 -14.82 -3.72 0.41
N LYS A 87 -15.59 -2.76 0.95
CA LYS A 87 -15.63 -1.38 0.45
C LYS A 87 -14.27 -0.71 0.58
N GLY A 88 -13.59 -0.91 1.71
CA GLY A 88 -12.25 -0.38 1.95
C GLY A 88 -11.24 -0.85 0.91
N ILE A 89 -11.16 -2.17 0.69
CA ILE A 89 -10.26 -2.77 -0.32
C ILE A 89 -10.60 -2.26 -1.73
N PHE A 90 -11.89 -2.21 -2.08
CA PHE A 90 -12.33 -1.72 -3.38
C PHE A 90 -11.88 -0.28 -3.63
N PHE A 91 -12.14 0.64 -2.70
CA PHE A 91 -11.73 2.04 -2.85
C PHE A 91 -10.20 2.19 -2.90
N VAL A 92 -9.46 1.41 -2.12
CA VAL A 92 -7.99 1.41 -2.15
C VAL A 92 -7.49 1.00 -3.54
N ILE A 93 -8.01 -0.08 -4.13
CA ILE A 93 -7.58 -0.54 -5.47
C ILE A 93 -7.91 0.49 -6.55
N VAL A 94 -9.13 1.04 -6.54
CA VAL A 94 -9.54 2.06 -7.52
C VAL A 94 -8.67 3.30 -7.41
N MET A 95 -8.48 3.80 -6.19
CA MET A 95 -7.64 4.97 -5.93
C MET A 95 -6.18 4.70 -6.33
N ASP A 96 -5.69 3.48 -6.11
CA ASP A 96 -4.35 3.07 -6.50
C ASP A 96 -4.11 3.24 -8.01
N GLY A 97 -5.06 2.75 -8.82
CA GLY A 97 -5.03 2.86 -10.27
C GLY A 97 -5.17 4.30 -10.78
N VAL A 98 -6.01 5.12 -10.13
CA VAL A 98 -6.11 6.56 -10.44
C VAL A 98 -4.78 7.26 -10.23
N PHE A 99 -4.12 7.02 -9.09
CA PHE A 99 -2.79 7.55 -8.83
C PHE A 99 -1.76 7.03 -9.82
N ALA A 100 -1.81 5.75 -10.21
CA ALA A 100 -0.89 5.19 -11.18
C ALA A 100 -0.99 5.88 -12.55
N ILE A 101 -2.21 6.10 -13.05
CA ILE A 101 -2.44 6.85 -14.31
C ILE A 101 -1.97 8.29 -14.18
N PHE A 102 -2.25 8.94 -13.03
CA PHE A 102 -1.85 10.31 -12.78
C PHE A 102 -0.33 10.48 -12.77
N PHE A 103 0.41 9.65 -12.03
CA PHE A 103 1.87 9.72 -11.99
C PHE A 103 2.49 9.39 -13.34
N ALA A 104 2.00 8.35 -14.02
CA ALA A 104 2.44 8.01 -15.37
C ALA A 104 2.22 9.15 -16.37
N SER A 105 1.12 9.91 -16.25
CA SER A 105 0.82 11.05 -17.13
C SER A 105 1.75 12.26 -16.93
N ILE A 106 2.35 12.40 -15.75
CA ILE A 106 3.29 13.47 -15.40
C ILE A 106 4.75 13.04 -15.68
N GLY A 107 4.96 11.80 -16.12
CA GLY A 107 6.29 11.25 -16.41
C GLY A 107 7.04 10.77 -15.18
N MET A 108 6.31 10.46 -14.10
CA MET A 108 6.84 9.77 -12.89
C MET A 108 6.51 8.28 -12.90
#